data_AF-C1G356-F1
#
_entry.id   AF-C1G356-F1
#
_cell.length_a   1.000
_cell.length_b   1.000
_cell.length_c   1.000
_cell.angle_alpha   90.00
_cell.angle_beta   90.00
_cell.angle_gamma   90.00
#
_symmetry.space_group_name_H-M   'P 1'
#
loop_
_entity.id
_entity.type
_entity.pdbx_description
1 polymer ?
#
loop_
_entity_poly.entity_id
_entity_poly.type
_entity_poly.pdbx_seq_one_letter_code
_entity_poly.pdbx_strand_id
1 'polypeptide(L)'
;MGKKAVHFGGGNIGRGFVGEFLHESGYEVVFVDVMDSVIDALQKASSYTVTEISGEGEHKKVINNYRAINSKHNLDDVIKEISTADVVTCAVGPNILKFIAPPIAKGIDIRTQPKPLAVIACENAIGATDTLHGFIKDNTDESRRDSLPSRAQFANSAIDRIVPTQDPNSGLDVKIEKFYEWVVEQTPFGDVGHPDIKAIHWVDNLEPYIERKLFTVNTGHATAAYFGYNAGKPTIHDALKDERIRSQVNAVLAETSTLIVEKHHIPAAEQHDYVQKIITRISNPYLEDVVQRVGRAPLRKLSRKERFIGPAAQLAERGQQVDALMGAVEEALKFQNVPDDEESFELHKILKELSAADATTKLTDLEADHPLYPRVLERVTKVQNETK
;
A
#
# COMPACT_ATOMS: atom_id res chain seq x y z
N MET A 1 15.23 26.52 14.78
CA MET A 1 15.71 25.29 14.11
C MET A 1 14.77 25.00 12.95
N GLY A 2 15.29 24.49 11.83
CA GLY A 2 14.45 24.08 10.69
C GLY A 2 13.61 22.85 11.01
N LYS A 3 12.59 22.56 10.18
CA LYS A 3 11.75 21.37 10.32
C LYS A 3 12.60 20.10 10.09
N LYS A 4 12.45 19.06 10.91
CA LYS A 4 13.19 17.80 10.78
C LYS A 4 12.25 16.59 10.71
N ALA A 5 12.46 15.76 9.70
CA ALA A 5 11.74 14.50 9.53
C ALA A 5 12.73 13.32 9.57
N VAL A 6 12.43 12.29 10.35
CA VAL A 6 13.13 11.01 10.29
C VAL A 6 12.27 10.05 9.47
N HIS A 7 12.82 9.50 8.40
CA HIS A 7 12.12 8.56 7.52
C HIS A 7 12.81 7.20 7.52
N PHE A 8 12.13 6.18 8.04
CA PHE A 8 12.59 4.79 7.96
C PHE A 8 12.23 4.18 6.60
N GLY A 9 13.23 3.64 5.90
CA GLY A 9 13.10 3.04 4.57
C GLY A 9 13.66 3.95 3.48
N GLY A 10 14.92 3.74 3.10
CA GLY A 10 15.59 4.48 2.02
C GLY A 10 15.28 3.96 0.62
N GLY A 11 14.28 3.07 0.47
CA GLY A 11 13.89 2.46 -0.80
C GLY A 11 13.12 3.39 -1.74
N ASN A 12 12.55 2.84 -2.82
CA ASN A 12 11.93 3.66 -3.87
C ASN A 12 10.69 4.44 -3.40
N ILE A 13 9.85 3.86 -2.53
CA ILE A 13 8.70 4.58 -1.93
C ILE A 13 9.19 5.68 -0.98
N GLY A 14 10.23 5.40 -0.18
CA GLY A 14 10.79 6.38 0.71
C GLY A 14 11.39 7.58 -0.03
N ARG A 15 12.14 7.34 -1.12
CA ARG A 15 12.77 8.41 -1.91
C ARG A 15 11.80 9.12 -2.87
N GLY A 16 11.01 8.36 -3.62
CA GLY A 16 10.13 8.86 -4.68
C GLY A 16 8.69 9.14 -4.23
N PHE A 17 8.41 9.18 -2.93
CA PHE A 17 7.09 9.56 -2.45
C PHE A 17 7.13 10.29 -1.10
N VAL A 18 7.42 9.57 -0.02
CA VAL A 18 7.31 10.15 1.34
C VAL A 18 8.40 11.21 1.56
N GLY A 19 9.66 10.86 1.27
CA GLY A 19 10.81 11.76 1.39
C GLY A 19 10.74 12.96 0.45
N GLU A 20 10.23 12.78 -0.79
CA GLU A 20 9.96 13.87 -1.73
C GLU A 20 9.02 14.91 -1.11
N PHE A 21 7.87 14.50 -0.59
CA PHE A 21 6.89 15.46 -0.08
C PHE A 21 7.25 16.05 1.29
N LEU A 22 8.04 15.34 2.09
CA LEU A 22 8.69 15.92 3.27
C LEU A 22 9.67 17.03 2.85
N HIS A 23 10.51 16.78 1.84
CA HIS A 23 11.44 17.77 1.29
C HIS A 23 10.71 18.99 0.73
N GLU A 24 9.68 18.80 -0.10
CA GLU A 24 8.85 19.90 -0.65
C GLU A 24 8.12 20.72 0.43
N SER A 25 7.90 20.12 1.61
CA SER A 25 7.32 20.75 2.79
C SER A 25 8.35 21.47 3.68
N GLY A 26 9.61 21.49 3.26
CA GLY A 26 10.71 22.23 3.90
C GLY A 26 11.40 21.48 5.03
N TYR A 27 11.22 20.16 5.13
CA TYR A 27 11.93 19.35 6.13
C TYR A 27 13.35 19.04 5.68
N GLU A 28 14.30 19.07 6.62
CA GLU A 28 15.51 18.25 6.51
C GLU A 28 15.10 16.79 6.70
N VAL A 29 15.36 15.94 5.71
CA VAL A 29 14.98 14.53 5.75
C VAL A 29 16.17 13.69 6.21
N VAL A 30 16.02 12.96 7.31
CA VAL A 30 17.01 11.97 7.78
C VAL A 30 16.50 10.58 7.40
N PHE A 31 17.03 10.02 6.31
CA PHE A 31 16.76 8.65 5.91
C PHE A 31 17.43 7.66 6.87
N VAL A 32 16.70 6.62 7.27
CA VAL A 32 17.19 5.56 8.14
C VAL A 32 16.90 4.21 7.47
N ASP A 33 17.93 3.39 7.30
CA ASP A 33 17.83 2.05 6.72
C ASP A 33 18.93 1.15 7.29
N VAL A 34 18.87 -0.15 7.01
CA VAL A 34 19.92 -1.12 7.37
C VAL A 34 20.76 -1.53 6.15
N MET A 35 20.29 -1.22 4.94
CA MET A 35 20.96 -1.57 3.70
C MET A 35 22.16 -0.65 3.45
N ASP A 36 23.38 -1.20 3.61
CA ASP A 36 24.64 -0.50 3.41
C ASP A 36 24.69 0.19 2.04
N SER A 37 24.30 -0.51 0.96
CA SER A 37 24.32 0.03 -0.39
C SER A 37 23.45 1.28 -0.58
N VAL A 38 22.28 1.33 0.07
CA VAL A 38 21.34 2.47 -0.01
C VAL A 38 21.88 3.65 0.78
N ILE A 39 22.32 3.41 2.02
CA ILE A 39 22.83 4.47 2.89
C ILE A 39 24.13 5.04 2.35
N ASP A 40 25.06 4.21 1.91
CA ASP A 40 26.34 4.66 1.32
C ASP A 40 26.10 5.53 0.09
N ALA A 41 25.13 5.14 -0.77
CA ALA A 41 24.77 5.93 -1.93
C ALA A 41 24.20 7.29 -1.52
N LEU A 42 23.23 7.31 -0.59
CA LEU A 42 22.65 8.55 -0.07
C LEU A 42 23.71 9.46 0.57
N GLN A 43 24.66 8.92 1.33
CA GLN A 43 25.71 9.71 1.96
C GLN A 43 26.73 10.28 0.97
N LYS A 44 27.00 9.57 -0.14
CA LYS A 44 27.94 10.02 -1.19
C LYS A 44 27.35 11.10 -2.10
N ALA A 45 26.04 11.15 -2.24
CA ALA A 45 25.33 12.11 -3.09
C ALA A 45 24.75 13.26 -2.25
N SER A 46 24.90 14.51 -2.71
CA SER A 46 24.25 15.66 -2.09
C SER A 46 22.79 15.84 -2.53
N SER A 47 22.38 15.12 -3.58
CA SER A 47 21.03 15.12 -4.14
C SER A 47 20.75 13.88 -4.98
N TYR A 48 19.48 13.54 -5.18
CA TYR A 48 19.01 12.57 -6.18
C TYR A 48 17.81 13.12 -6.96
N THR A 49 17.45 12.47 -8.06
CA THR A 49 16.37 12.90 -8.94
C THR A 49 15.16 11.98 -8.81
N VAL A 50 13.99 12.60 -8.65
CA VAL A 50 12.69 11.94 -8.79
C VAL A 50 12.13 12.30 -10.17
N THR A 51 11.82 11.30 -10.99
CA THR A 51 11.31 11.46 -12.36
C THR A 51 9.87 10.96 -12.44
N GLU A 52 8.92 11.88 -12.57
CA GLU A 52 7.52 11.59 -12.85
C GLU A 52 7.36 11.23 -14.33
N ILE A 53 6.82 10.04 -14.61
CA ILE A 53 6.62 9.53 -15.97
C ILE A 53 5.13 9.54 -16.30
N SER A 54 4.80 10.11 -17.46
CA SER A 54 3.44 10.17 -17.99
C SER A 54 3.43 10.19 -19.52
N GLY A 55 2.23 10.10 -20.12
CA GLY A 55 2.06 10.30 -21.56
C GLY A 55 2.36 11.72 -22.04
N GLU A 56 2.47 12.69 -21.13
CA GLU A 56 2.85 14.08 -21.43
C GLU A 56 4.38 14.28 -21.44
N GLY A 57 5.15 13.24 -21.07
CA GLY A 57 6.60 13.29 -20.93
C GLY A 57 7.09 13.06 -19.50
N GLU A 58 8.39 13.31 -19.29
CA GLU A 58 9.06 13.21 -18.00
C GLU A 58 9.13 14.58 -17.31
N HIS A 59 8.83 14.62 -16.01
CA HIS A 59 9.06 15.78 -15.17
C HIS A 59 10.02 15.41 -14.03
N LYS A 60 11.11 16.17 -13.87
CA LYS A 60 12.21 15.85 -12.95
C LYS A 60 12.22 16.82 -11.77
N LYS A 61 12.31 16.26 -10.57
CA LYS A 61 12.45 16.98 -9.31
C LYS A 61 13.75 16.58 -8.63
N VAL A 62 14.49 17.55 -8.11
CA VAL A 62 15.76 17.30 -7.41
C VAL A 62 15.51 17.32 -5.90
N ILE A 63 15.82 16.21 -5.24
CA ILE A 63 15.73 16.09 -3.78
C ILE A 63 17.12 16.27 -3.20
N ASN A 64 17.25 17.24 -2.29
CA ASN A 64 18.48 17.58 -1.58
C ASN A 64 18.16 17.80 -0.09
N ASN A 65 19.06 18.43 0.68
CA ASN A 65 18.83 18.74 2.10
C ASN A 65 18.39 17.51 2.92
N TYR A 66 19.06 16.38 2.68
CA TYR A 66 18.84 15.15 3.42
C TYR A 66 20.15 14.64 4.00
N ARG A 67 20.04 13.80 5.02
CA ARG A 67 21.11 12.95 5.54
C ARG A 67 20.64 11.51 5.56
N ALA A 68 21.56 10.57 5.70
CA ALA A 68 21.23 9.15 5.81
C ALA A 68 22.06 8.50 6.92
N ILE A 69 21.41 7.64 7.71
CA ILE A 69 22.02 6.93 8.83
C ILE A 69 21.70 5.44 8.70
N ASN A 70 22.74 4.61 8.76
CA ASN A 70 22.54 3.18 8.83
C ASN A 70 22.24 2.76 10.29
N SER A 71 21.01 2.32 10.56
CA SER A 71 20.57 1.97 11.92
C SER A 71 21.21 0.69 12.46
N LYS A 72 21.77 -0.16 11.59
CA LYS A 72 22.57 -1.34 11.98
C LYS A 72 23.86 -0.94 12.67
N HIS A 73 24.47 0.18 12.27
CA HIS A 73 25.80 0.59 12.73
C HIS A 73 25.75 1.81 13.66
N ASN A 74 24.77 2.69 13.52
CA ASN A 74 24.72 3.99 14.20
C ASN A 74 23.37 4.23 14.90
N LEU A 75 22.90 3.24 15.67
CA LEU A 75 21.58 3.27 16.32
C LEU A 75 21.42 4.46 17.28
N ASP A 76 22.46 4.81 18.05
CA ASP A 76 22.40 5.92 19.00
C ASP A 76 22.20 7.27 18.31
N ASP A 77 22.72 7.43 17.10
CA ASP A 77 22.51 8.65 16.33
C ASP A 77 21.08 8.72 15.78
N VAL A 78 20.50 7.59 15.34
CA VAL A 78 19.07 7.51 14.99
C VAL A 78 18.19 7.94 16.17
N ILE A 79 18.48 7.45 17.38
CA ILE A 79 17.73 7.81 18.60
C ILE A 79 17.80 9.32 18.88
N LYS A 80 18.98 9.93 18.73
CA LYS A 80 19.17 11.39 18.89
C LYS A 80 18.43 12.19 17.82
N GLU A 81 18.40 11.72 16.58
CA GLU A 81 17.65 12.41 15.51
C GLU A 81 16.15 12.38 15.80
N ILE A 82 15.61 11.23 16.24
CA ILE A 82 14.18 11.09 16.59
C ILE A 82 13.80 12.01 17.76
N SER A 83 14.66 12.14 18.77
CA SER A 83 14.35 12.97 19.95
C SER A 83 14.20 14.46 19.64
N THR A 84 14.71 14.91 18.49
CA THR A 84 14.63 16.30 18.02
C THR A 84 13.76 16.47 16.77
N ALA A 85 13.24 15.39 16.19
CA ALA A 85 12.41 15.43 14.99
C ALA A 85 11.01 16.00 15.27
N ASP A 86 10.40 16.59 14.25
CA ASP A 86 8.99 16.99 14.28
C ASP A 86 8.09 15.81 13.88
N VAL A 87 8.57 14.98 12.94
CA VAL A 87 7.84 13.83 12.41
C VAL A 87 8.74 12.62 12.20
N VAL A 88 8.24 11.43 12.52
CA VAL A 88 8.76 10.14 12.09
C VAL A 88 7.78 9.53 11.09
N THR A 89 8.30 9.11 9.94
CA THR A 89 7.55 8.35 8.94
C THR A 89 8.26 7.05 8.58
N CYS A 90 7.56 6.09 7.98
CA CYS A 90 8.20 4.88 7.47
C CYS A 90 7.53 4.34 6.20
N ALA A 91 8.34 3.68 5.36
CA ALA A 91 7.91 2.86 4.23
C ALA A 91 8.84 1.64 4.09
N VAL A 92 8.76 0.74 5.08
CA VAL A 92 9.66 -0.41 5.28
C VAL A 92 8.99 -1.77 5.06
N GLY A 93 7.68 -1.79 4.92
CA GLY A 93 6.85 -2.99 4.88
C GLY A 93 6.31 -3.36 6.28
N PRO A 94 5.06 -3.85 6.38
CA PRO A 94 4.39 -4.08 7.67
C PRO A 94 5.13 -5.06 8.58
N ASN A 95 5.80 -6.06 8.01
CA ASN A 95 6.58 -7.04 8.76
C ASN A 95 7.86 -6.46 9.39
N ILE A 96 8.30 -5.28 8.93
CA ILE A 96 9.51 -4.60 9.41
C ILE A 96 9.20 -3.60 10.54
N LEU A 97 7.93 -3.20 10.73
CA LEU A 97 7.53 -2.21 11.74
C LEU A 97 8.03 -2.54 13.15
N LYS A 98 8.01 -3.82 13.54
CA LYS A 98 8.51 -4.28 14.85
C LYS A 98 10.00 -4.02 15.08
N PHE A 99 10.81 -3.92 14.02
CA PHE A 99 12.25 -3.71 14.13
C PHE A 99 12.61 -2.22 14.21
N ILE A 100 11.76 -1.32 13.71
CA ILE A 100 11.97 0.14 13.81
C ILE A 100 11.36 0.73 15.09
N ALA A 101 10.43 0.02 15.73
CA ALA A 101 9.79 0.47 16.96
C ALA A 101 10.76 0.72 18.15
N PRO A 102 11.77 -0.15 18.43
CA PRO A 102 12.68 0.08 19.56
C PRO A 102 13.46 1.41 19.52
N PRO A 103 14.11 1.81 18.41
CA PRO A 103 14.76 3.13 18.36
C PRO A 103 13.77 4.29 18.43
N ILE A 104 12.55 4.15 17.89
CA ILE A 104 11.52 5.17 17.99
C ILE A 104 11.09 5.36 19.46
N ALA A 105 10.82 4.28 20.18
CA ALA A 105 10.47 4.33 21.61
C ALA A 105 11.56 5.03 22.43
N LYS A 106 12.84 4.64 22.23
CA LYS A 106 13.97 5.27 22.91
C LYS A 106 14.12 6.76 22.56
N GLY A 107 13.90 7.13 21.30
CA GLY A 107 13.93 8.53 20.85
C GLY A 107 12.84 9.38 21.51
N ILE A 108 11.62 8.83 21.62
CA ILE A 108 10.49 9.45 22.33
C ILE A 108 10.77 9.56 23.84
N ASP A 109 11.49 8.61 24.42
CA ASP A 109 11.86 8.61 25.84
C ASP A 109 12.87 9.69 26.22
N ILE A 110 13.83 9.98 25.35
CA ILE A 110 14.82 11.04 25.59
C ILE A 110 14.40 12.41 25.03
N ARG A 111 13.22 12.50 24.39
CA ARG A 111 12.67 13.73 23.82
C ARG A 111 12.41 14.77 24.92
N THR A 112 12.88 16.00 24.68
CA THR A 112 12.64 17.17 25.53
C THR A 112 11.86 18.28 24.83
N GLN A 113 11.49 18.08 23.56
CA GLN A 113 10.72 19.04 22.79
C GLN A 113 9.31 19.21 23.38
N PRO A 114 8.77 20.44 23.44
CA PRO A 114 7.45 20.70 24.02
C PRO A 114 6.30 20.15 23.16
N LYS A 115 6.53 19.97 21.85
CA LYS A 115 5.56 19.37 20.93
C LYS A 115 5.74 17.85 20.88
N PRO A 116 4.65 17.06 20.98
CA PRO A 116 4.69 15.63 20.70
C PRO A 116 5.30 15.33 19.33
N LEU A 117 5.99 14.20 19.22
CA LEU A 117 6.45 13.68 17.94
C LEU A 117 5.26 13.16 17.12
N ALA A 118 5.09 13.61 15.89
CA ALA A 118 4.13 13.00 14.97
C ALA A 118 4.70 11.69 14.39
N VAL A 119 3.94 10.59 14.44
CA VAL A 119 4.34 9.29 13.89
C VAL A 119 3.32 8.84 12.85
N ILE A 120 3.76 8.61 11.62
CA ILE A 120 2.89 8.24 10.48
C ILE A 120 3.55 7.11 9.68
N ALA A 121 3.03 5.88 9.80
CA ALA A 121 3.47 4.77 8.96
C ALA A 121 2.80 4.85 7.58
N CYS A 122 3.61 4.93 6.53
CA CYS A 122 3.21 5.05 5.12
C CYS A 122 3.38 3.67 4.44
N GLU A 123 2.55 2.72 4.85
CA GLU A 123 2.64 1.32 4.42
C GLU A 123 1.43 0.92 3.57
N ASN A 124 1.60 -0.11 2.72
CA ASN A 124 0.48 -0.75 2.04
C ASN A 124 -0.22 -1.75 2.98
N ALA A 125 -0.68 -1.27 4.14
CA ALA A 125 -1.37 -2.03 5.17
C ALA A 125 -2.36 -1.13 5.94
N ILE A 126 -3.53 -1.67 6.26
CA ILE A 126 -4.54 -0.99 7.07
C ILE A 126 -4.05 -0.93 8.52
N GLY A 127 -4.18 0.23 9.18
CA GLY A 127 -3.80 0.38 10.59
C GLY A 127 -2.30 0.23 10.84
N ALA A 128 -1.45 0.58 9.86
CA ALA A 128 -0.01 0.41 9.98
C ALA A 128 0.59 1.25 11.11
N THR A 129 0.08 2.46 11.34
CA THR A 129 0.57 3.30 12.43
C THR A 129 0.10 2.76 13.77
N ASP A 130 -1.13 2.25 13.90
CA ASP A 130 -1.58 1.58 15.12
C ASP A 130 -0.74 0.34 15.44
N THR A 131 -0.41 -0.44 14.42
CA THR A 131 0.50 -1.59 14.54
C THR A 131 1.88 -1.15 15.05
N LEU A 132 2.44 -0.09 14.46
CA LEU A 132 3.71 0.48 14.89
C LEU A 132 3.63 1.04 16.32
N HIS A 133 2.54 1.72 16.67
CA HIS A 133 2.28 2.25 18.00
C HIS A 133 2.23 1.13 19.05
N GLY A 134 1.58 0.00 18.75
CA GLY A 134 1.62 -1.20 19.60
C GLY A 134 3.05 -1.65 19.90
N PHE A 135 3.87 -1.82 18.86
CA PHE A 135 5.28 -2.20 19.05
C PHE A 135 6.10 -1.13 19.80
N ILE A 136 5.84 0.16 19.58
CA ILE A 136 6.50 1.25 20.31
C ILE A 136 6.14 1.19 21.79
N LYS A 137 4.86 0.99 22.12
CA LYS A 137 4.38 0.86 23.49
C LYS A 137 5.02 -0.35 24.20
N ASP A 138 5.15 -1.48 23.51
CA ASP A 138 5.81 -2.68 24.04
C ASP A 138 7.29 -2.43 24.36
N ASN A 139 7.95 -1.57 23.58
CA ASN A 139 9.34 -1.15 23.79
C ASN A 139 9.51 0.10 24.68
N THR A 140 8.41 0.65 25.20
CA THR A 140 8.42 1.77 26.15
C THR A 140 8.34 1.22 27.57
N ASP A 141 9.19 1.73 28.47
CA ASP A 141 9.16 1.38 29.90
C ASP A 141 7.75 1.56 30.47
N GLU A 142 7.28 0.58 31.24
CA GLU A 142 5.91 0.56 31.77
C GLU A 142 5.58 1.83 32.55
N SER A 143 6.53 2.37 33.31
CA SER A 143 6.36 3.61 34.09
C SER A 143 6.16 4.86 33.22
N ARG A 144 6.45 4.78 31.92
CA ARG A 144 6.40 5.89 30.97
C ARG A 144 5.26 5.81 29.96
N ARG A 145 4.55 4.66 29.88
CA ARG A 145 3.49 4.42 28.89
C ARG A 145 2.31 5.39 29.03
N ASP A 146 1.92 5.71 30.27
CA ASP A 146 0.80 6.63 30.52
C ASP A 146 1.07 8.06 30.01
N SER A 147 2.35 8.44 30.00
CA SER A 147 2.81 9.74 29.46
C SER A 147 3.14 9.70 27.97
N LEU A 148 2.96 8.58 27.28
CA LEU A 148 3.29 8.48 25.85
C LEU A 148 2.46 9.45 24.99
N PRO A 149 1.14 9.62 25.19
CA PRO A 149 0.33 10.54 24.37
C PRO A 149 0.76 12.01 24.45
N SER A 150 1.43 12.44 25.53
CA SER A 150 1.96 13.81 25.64
C SER A 150 3.34 13.98 24.96
N ARG A 151 3.96 12.89 24.52
CA ARG A 151 5.30 12.89 23.90
C ARG A 151 5.29 12.44 22.44
N ALA A 152 4.28 11.68 22.01
CA ALA A 152 4.07 11.27 20.64
C ALA A 152 2.58 11.12 20.30
N GLN A 153 2.22 11.44 19.06
CA GLN A 153 0.89 11.28 18.48
C GLN A 153 0.99 10.43 17.22
N PHE A 154 0.05 9.50 17.06
CA PHE A 154 0.10 8.42 16.08
C PHE A 154 -1.12 8.53 15.16
N ALA A 155 -0.90 8.70 13.86
CA ALA A 155 -1.98 8.79 12.89
C ALA A 155 -1.81 7.79 11.75
N ASN A 156 -2.87 7.02 11.45
CA ASN A 156 -2.84 6.13 10.30
C ASN A 156 -2.86 6.91 9.00
N SER A 157 -2.33 6.28 7.96
CA SER A 157 -2.33 6.83 6.62
C SER A 157 -2.83 5.81 5.60
N ALA A 158 -3.36 6.33 4.50
CA ALA A 158 -3.58 5.60 3.25
C ALA A 158 -2.71 6.25 2.18
N ILE A 159 -1.84 5.45 1.56
CA ILE A 159 -0.93 5.92 0.52
C ILE A 159 -1.20 5.20 -0.80
N ASP A 160 -1.15 5.94 -1.91
CA ASP A 160 -1.23 5.39 -3.26
C ASP A 160 -0.29 6.13 -4.21
N ARG A 161 0.71 5.40 -4.71
CA ARG A 161 1.57 5.82 -5.81
C ARG A 161 2.17 4.59 -6.46
N ILE A 162 2.02 4.47 -7.76
CA ILE A 162 2.65 3.42 -8.54
C ILE A 162 4.09 3.82 -8.77
N VAL A 163 4.98 2.98 -8.24
CA VAL A 163 6.41 3.04 -8.48
C VAL A 163 6.77 1.80 -9.31
N PRO A 164 7.03 1.95 -10.62
CA PRO A 164 7.34 0.83 -11.50
C PRO A 164 8.68 0.19 -11.13
N THR A 165 9.03 -0.88 -11.83
CA THR A 165 10.39 -1.43 -11.78
C THR A 165 11.39 -0.34 -12.18
N GLN A 166 12.46 -0.21 -11.41
CA GLN A 166 13.51 0.78 -11.68
C GLN A 166 14.59 0.17 -12.58
N ASP A 167 15.24 1.01 -13.39
CA ASP A 167 16.39 0.58 -14.18
C ASP A 167 17.50 0.05 -13.24
N PRO A 168 18.15 -1.09 -13.53
CA PRO A 168 19.19 -1.66 -12.65
C PRO A 168 20.33 -0.70 -12.30
N ASN A 169 20.58 0.30 -13.14
CA ASN A 169 21.64 1.30 -12.99
C ASN A 169 21.13 2.69 -12.56
N SER A 170 19.87 2.80 -12.11
CA SER A 170 19.27 4.07 -11.67
C SER A 170 19.91 4.67 -10.41
N GLY A 171 20.65 3.86 -9.64
CA GLY A 171 21.29 4.32 -8.41
C GLY A 171 20.26 4.82 -7.39
N LEU A 172 20.35 6.09 -7.02
CA LEU A 172 19.38 6.73 -6.11
C LEU A 172 18.15 7.29 -6.82
N ASP A 173 18.26 7.58 -8.12
CA ASP A 173 17.17 8.20 -8.86
C ASP A 173 15.97 7.26 -8.91
N VAL A 174 14.77 7.82 -8.87
CA VAL A 174 13.53 7.03 -8.86
C VAL A 174 12.57 7.55 -9.92
N LYS A 175 12.07 6.63 -10.73
CA LYS A 175 10.98 6.82 -11.68
C LYS A 175 9.65 6.45 -11.03
N ILE A 176 8.66 7.30 -11.16
CA ILE A 176 7.35 7.16 -10.51
C ILE A 176 6.22 7.66 -11.41
N GLU A 177 4.98 7.29 -11.11
CA GLU A 177 3.84 7.94 -11.75
C GLU A 177 3.62 9.37 -11.21
N LYS A 178 2.97 10.22 -12.03
CA LYS A 178 2.56 11.59 -11.66
C LYS A 178 1.49 11.61 -10.57
N PHE A 179 0.57 10.65 -10.57
CA PHE A 179 -0.48 10.59 -9.55
C PHE A 179 0.10 10.20 -8.19
N TYR A 180 -0.43 10.80 -7.13
CA TYR A 180 -0.26 10.29 -5.78
C TYR A 180 -1.52 10.59 -4.97
N GLU A 181 -1.69 9.86 -3.88
CA GLU A 181 -2.65 10.14 -2.83
C GLU A 181 -2.00 9.81 -1.49
N TRP A 182 -1.93 10.79 -0.58
CA TRP A 182 -1.44 10.60 0.78
C TRP A 182 -2.47 11.18 1.73
N VAL A 183 -3.28 10.30 2.32
CA VAL A 183 -4.38 10.69 3.22
C VAL A 183 -4.00 10.28 4.63
N VAL A 184 -4.17 11.17 5.61
CA VAL A 184 -3.81 10.92 7.02
C VAL A 184 -4.93 11.39 7.95
N GLU A 185 -5.18 10.62 8.99
CA GLU A 185 -6.13 11.00 10.05
C GLU A 185 -5.62 12.21 10.82
N GLN A 186 -6.43 13.27 10.91
CA GLN A 186 -6.06 14.46 11.67
C GLN A 186 -6.45 14.38 13.15
N THR A 187 -7.50 13.62 13.46
CA THR A 187 -8.07 13.47 14.81
C THR A 187 -7.02 13.16 15.89
N PRO A 188 -6.02 12.27 15.68
CA PRO A 188 -5.02 11.97 16.70
C PRO A 188 -4.13 13.15 17.12
N PHE A 189 -4.06 14.20 16.30
CA PHE A 189 -3.24 15.38 16.60
C PHE A 189 -3.96 16.39 17.52
N GLY A 190 -5.30 16.39 17.55
CA GLY A 190 -6.09 17.26 18.43
C GLY A 190 -5.65 18.73 18.40
N ASP A 191 -5.61 19.37 19.57
CA ASP A 191 -5.26 20.79 19.72
C ASP A 191 -3.79 21.12 19.38
N VAL A 192 -2.90 20.11 19.34
CA VAL A 192 -1.49 20.29 18.96
C VAL A 192 -1.38 20.64 17.47
N GLY A 193 -2.31 20.14 16.66
CA GLY A 193 -2.32 20.27 15.21
C GLY A 193 -1.38 19.27 14.52
N HIS A 194 -1.75 18.87 13.32
CA HIS A 194 -0.96 17.97 12.49
C HIS A 194 0.32 18.66 11.96
N PRO A 195 1.36 17.90 11.56
CA PRO A 195 2.52 18.49 10.90
C PRO A 195 2.15 19.18 9.58
N ASP A 196 2.82 20.28 9.26
CA ASP A 196 2.62 21.02 8.01
C ASP A 196 3.38 20.35 6.85
N ILE A 197 2.75 19.30 6.31
CA ILE A 197 3.17 18.54 5.13
C ILE A 197 2.13 18.77 4.04
N LYS A 198 2.53 19.47 2.97
CA LYS A 198 1.62 20.03 1.96
C LYS A 198 0.89 18.99 1.12
N ALA A 199 1.53 17.83 0.91
CA ALA A 199 0.99 16.77 0.07
C ALA A 199 -0.07 15.91 0.77
N ILE A 200 -0.21 16.04 2.10
CA ILE A 200 -1.17 15.25 2.85
C ILE A 200 -2.56 15.86 2.72
N HIS A 201 -3.52 15.01 2.35
CA HIS A 201 -4.93 15.28 2.55
C HIS A 201 -5.34 14.83 3.96
N TRP A 202 -5.57 15.80 4.83
CA TRP A 202 -5.96 15.56 6.22
C TRP A 202 -7.46 15.31 6.33
N VAL A 203 -7.86 14.21 6.99
CA VAL A 203 -9.26 13.79 7.08
C VAL A 203 -9.62 13.34 8.50
N ASP A 204 -10.90 13.42 8.85
CA ASP A 204 -11.40 12.94 10.15
C ASP A 204 -11.59 11.42 10.17
N ASN A 205 -11.89 10.82 9.01
CA ASN A 205 -12.11 9.39 8.85
C ASN A 205 -11.37 8.87 7.61
N LEU A 206 -10.46 7.91 7.82
CA LEU A 206 -9.63 7.34 6.77
C LEU A 206 -10.28 6.14 6.06
N GLU A 207 -11.27 5.49 6.67
CA GLU A 207 -11.91 4.27 6.14
C GLU A 207 -12.42 4.43 4.69
N PRO A 208 -13.11 5.53 4.30
CA PRO A 208 -13.57 5.71 2.93
C PRO A 208 -12.44 5.69 1.90
N TYR A 209 -11.28 6.28 2.24
CA TYR A 209 -10.13 6.37 1.34
C TYR A 209 -9.42 5.02 1.22
N ILE A 210 -9.28 4.29 2.33
CA ILE A 210 -8.71 2.95 2.34
C ILE A 210 -9.54 2.02 1.45
N GLU A 211 -10.85 1.95 1.68
CA GLU A 211 -11.71 1.05 0.93
C GLU A 211 -11.87 1.48 -0.52
N ARG A 212 -12.01 2.79 -0.82
CA ARG A 212 -12.08 3.27 -2.19
C ARG A 212 -10.83 2.91 -2.99
N LYS A 213 -9.65 3.08 -2.40
CA LYS A 213 -8.38 2.67 -3.03
C LYS A 213 -8.28 1.16 -3.18
N LEU A 214 -8.59 0.40 -2.13
CA LEU A 214 -8.53 -1.07 -2.15
C LEU A 214 -9.51 -1.66 -3.18
N PHE A 215 -10.74 -1.17 -3.24
CA PHE A 215 -11.80 -1.72 -4.08
C PHE A 215 -11.85 -1.11 -5.49
N THR A 216 -11.03 -0.09 -5.77
CA THR A 216 -10.89 0.49 -7.11
C THR A 216 -9.51 0.22 -7.69
N VAL A 217 -8.44 0.73 -7.07
CA VAL A 217 -7.07 0.60 -7.58
C VAL A 217 -6.60 -0.85 -7.50
N ASN A 218 -6.61 -1.42 -6.29
CA ASN A 218 -6.06 -2.77 -6.10
C ASN A 218 -6.92 -3.82 -6.81
N THR A 219 -8.25 -3.71 -6.75
CA THR A 219 -9.18 -4.60 -7.46
C THR A 219 -9.01 -4.49 -8.97
N GLY A 220 -9.12 -3.29 -9.54
CA GLY A 220 -9.03 -3.10 -10.99
C GLY A 220 -7.68 -3.56 -11.56
N HIS A 221 -6.58 -3.27 -10.85
CA HIS A 221 -5.24 -3.66 -11.27
C HIS A 221 -5.03 -5.18 -11.20
N ALA A 222 -5.51 -5.84 -10.14
CA ALA A 222 -5.42 -7.28 -10.02
C ALA A 222 -6.36 -8.01 -10.99
N THR A 223 -7.56 -7.49 -11.27
CA THR A 223 -8.44 -8.02 -12.32
C THR A 223 -7.74 -7.96 -13.68
N ALA A 224 -7.16 -6.81 -14.05
CA ALA A 224 -6.43 -6.68 -15.30
C ALA A 224 -5.25 -7.67 -15.39
N ALA A 225 -4.54 -7.88 -14.27
CA ALA A 225 -3.42 -8.81 -14.19
C ALA A 225 -3.84 -10.27 -14.41
N TYR A 226 -4.89 -10.75 -13.74
CA TYR A 226 -5.31 -12.16 -13.85
C TYR A 226 -5.89 -12.49 -15.21
N PHE A 227 -6.81 -11.66 -15.71
CA PHE A 227 -7.33 -11.81 -17.07
C PHE A 227 -6.22 -11.66 -18.12
N GLY A 228 -5.30 -10.71 -17.93
CA GLY A 228 -4.14 -10.50 -18.80
C GLY A 228 -3.22 -11.71 -18.84
N TYR A 229 -2.86 -12.26 -17.68
CA TYR A 229 -2.01 -13.44 -17.55
C TYR A 229 -2.63 -14.65 -18.26
N ASN A 230 -3.90 -14.94 -17.98
CA ASN A 230 -4.60 -16.08 -18.59
C ASN A 230 -4.82 -15.89 -20.10
N ALA A 231 -4.81 -14.65 -20.60
CA ALA A 231 -4.86 -14.32 -22.02
C ALA A 231 -3.47 -14.16 -22.68
N GLY A 232 -2.37 -14.44 -21.97
CA GLY A 232 -1.01 -14.34 -22.49
C GLY A 232 -0.54 -12.91 -22.78
N LYS A 233 -1.12 -11.90 -22.13
CA LYS A 233 -0.72 -10.49 -22.26
C LYS A 233 0.50 -10.23 -21.37
N PRO A 234 1.55 -9.55 -21.86
CA PRO A 234 2.77 -9.38 -21.08
C PRO A 234 2.65 -8.28 -20.01
N THR A 235 1.94 -7.19 -20.32
CA THR A 235 1.79 -6.04 -19.41
C THR A 235 0.33 -5.71 -19.13
N ILE A 236 0.09 -4.96 -18.06
CA ILE A 236 -1.24 -4.42 -17.73
C ILE A 236 -1.76 -3.50 -18.84
N HIS A 237 -0.86 -2.72 -19.45
CA HIS A 237 -1.21 -1.90 -20.60
C HIS A 237 -1.74 -2.75 -21.78
N ASP A 238 -1.07 -3.87 -22.09
CA ASP A 238 -1.52 -4.79 -23.16
C ASP A 238 -2.80 -5.52 -22.80
N ALA A 239 -3.01 -5.82 -21.52
CA ALA A 239 -4.27 -6.37 -21.01
C ALA A 239 -5.41 -5.37 -21.19
N LEU A 240 -5.22 -4.10 -20.85
CA LEU A 240 -6.26 -3.06 -20.93
C LEU A 240 -6.48 -2.52 -22.35
N LYS A 241 -5.60 -2.84 -23.31
CA LYS A 241 -5.86 -2.68 -24.75
C LYS A 241 -6.84 -3.71 -25.31
N ASP A 242 -6.96 -4.88 -24.69
CA ASP A 242 -7.95 -5.89 -25.09
C ASP A 242 -9.33 -5.46 -24.57
N GLU A 243 -10.24 -5.10 -25.48
CA GLU A 243 -11.58 -4.59 -25.12
C GLU A 243 -12.37 -5.56 -24.25
N ARG A 244 -12.14 -6.88 -24.38
CA ARG A 244 -12.82 -7.88 -23.54
C ARG A 244 -12.32 -7.78 -22.10
N ILE A 245 -11.02 -7.70 -21.89
CA ILE A 245 -10.41 -7.56 -20.55
C ILE A 245 -10.79 -6.22 -19.94
N ARG A 246 -10.71 -5.13 -20.72
CA ARG A 246 -11.15 -3.80 -20.27
C ARG A 246 -12.61 -3.81 -19.83
N SER A 247 -13.48 -4.49 -20.55
CA SER A 247 -14.89 -4.64 -20.19
C SER A 247 -15.09 -5.41 -18.87
N GLN A 248 -14.30 -6.47 -18.63
CA GLN A 248 -14.32 -7.19 -17.35
C GLN A 248 -13.85 -6.32 -16.19
N VAL A 249 -12.78 -5.56 -16.37
CA VAL A 249 -12.29 -4.60 -15.37
C VAL A 249 -13.36 -3.56 -15.06
N ASN A 250 -13.99 -2.97 -16.08
CA ASN A 250 -15.08 -2.02 -15.89
C ASN A 250 -16.28 -2.63 -15.14
N ALA A 251 -16.66 -3.85 -15.46
CA ALA A 251 -17.78 -4.53 -14.79
C ALA A 251 -17.48 -4.77 -13.30
N VAL A 252 -16.27 -5.23 -12.97
CA VAL A 252 -15.82 -5.39 -11.58
C VAL A 252 -15.84 -4.06 -10.85
N LEU A 253 -15.32 -2.99 -11.47
CA LEU A 253 -15.28 -1.66 -10.86
C LEU A 253 -16.67 -1.02 -10.74
N ALA A 254 -17.63 -1.41 -11.57
CA ALA A 254 -19.02 -0.99 -11.42
C ALA A 254 -19.63 -1.61 -10.15
N GLU A 255 -19.44 -2.91 -9.91
CA GLU A 255 -19.91 -3.60 -8.70
C GLU A 255 -19.28 -2.98 -7.44
N THR A 256 -17.96 -2.78 -7.41
CA THR A 256 -17.31 -2.16 -6.25
C THR A 256 -17.68 -0.70 -6.07
N SER A 257 -17.96 0.04 -7.14
CA SER A 257 -18.43 1.43 -7.04
C SER A 257 -19.80 1.54 -6.37
N THR A 258 -20.71 0.59 -6.61
CA THR A 258 -21.99 0.51 -5.88
C THR A 258 -21.74 0.44 -4.37
N LEU A 259 -20.85 -0.44 -3.93
CA LEU A 259 -20.50 -0.55 -2.51
C LEU A 259 -19.92 0.75 -1.95
N ILE A 260 -18.98 1.38 -2.65
CA ILE A 260 -18.32 2.61 -2.20
C ILE A 260 -19.31 3.77 -2.07
N VAL A 261 -20.18 3.95 -3.07
CA VAL A 261 -21.20 5.02 -3.06
C VAL A 261 -22.21 4.81 -1.93
N GLU A 262 -22.71 3.60 -1.76
CA GLU A 262 -23.72 3.30 -0.74
C GLU A 262 -23.16 3.36 0.69
N LYS A 263 -21.98 2.75 0.92
CA LYS A 263 -21.37 2.64 2.26
C LYS A 263 -20.79 3.96 2.74
N HIS A 264 -20.08 4.68 1.87
CA HIS A 264 -19.32 5.88 2.27
C HIS A 264 -19.99 7.19 1.87
N HIS A 265 -21.16 7.12 1.22
CA HIS A 265 -21.90 8.29 0.75
C HIS A 265 -21.08 9.20 -0.19
N ILE A 266 -20.11 8.62 -0.91
CA ILE A 266 -19.34 9.32 -1.93
C ILE A 266 -20.26 9.56 -3.14
N PRO A 267 -20.34 10.80 -3.68
CA PRO A 267 -21.15 11.07 -4.85
C PRO A 267 -20.82 10.14 -6.03
N ALA A 268 -21.83 9.57 -6.68
CA ALA A 268 -21.64 8.62 -7.77
C ALA A 268 -20.78 9.18 -8.93
N ALA A 269 -20.94 10.46 -9.25
CA ALA A 269 -20.12 11.13 -10.26
C ALA A 269 -18.64 11.21 -9.85
N GLU A 270 -18.37 11.50 -8.58
CA GLU A 270 -17.00 11.55 -8.05
C GLU A 270 -16.34 10.17 -8.07
N GLN A 271 -17.09 9.13 -7.70
CA GLN A 271 -16.58 7.75 -7.79
C GLN A 271 -16.34 7.33 -9.25
N HIS A 272 -17.23 7.70 -10.17
CA HIS A 272 -17.05 7.46 -11.59
C HIS A 272 -15.77 8.11 -12.14
N ASP A 273 -15.54 9.39 -11.83
CA ASP A 273 -14.35 10.12 -12.24
C ASP A 273 -13.08 9.49 -11.68
N TYR A 274 -13.13 9.03 -10.42
CA TYR A 274 -12.03 8.29 -9.81
C TYR A 274 -11.75 6.98 -10.55
N VAL A 275 -12.77 6.17 -10.87
CA VAL A 275 -12.63 4.95 -11.67
C VAL A 275 -11.97 5.23 -13.03
N GLN A 276 -12.43 6.26 -13.76
CA GLN A 276 -11.84 6.62 -15.06
C GLN A 276 -10.37 7.03 -14.91
N LYS A 277 -10.06 7.79 -13.86
CA LYS A 277 -8.69 8.17 -13.53
C LYS A 277 -7.83 6.95 -13.24
N ILE A 278 -8.32 6.00 -12.46
CA ILE A 278 -7.61 4.75 -12.14
C ILE A 278 -7.34 3.94 -13.40
N ILE A 279 -8.35 3.69 -14.23
CA ILE A 279 -8.18 2.92 -15.48
C ILE A 279 -7.12 3.57 -16.36
N THR A 280 -7.15 4.90 -16.49
CA THR A 280 -6.15 5.66 -17.25
C THR A 280 -4.74 5.47 -16.65
N ARG A 281 -4.60 5.55 -15.32
CA ARG A 281 -3.33 5.36 -14.62
C ARG A 281 -2.73 3.98 -14.86
N ILE A 282 -3.50 2.91 -14.60
CA ILE A 282 -3.00 1.54 -14.76
C ILE A 282 -2.81 1.14 -16.23
N SER A 283 -3.44 1.86 -17.17
CA SER A 283 -3.23 1.70 -18.62
C SER A 283 -2.02 2.47 -19.15
N ASN A 284 -1.22 3.14 -18.30
CA ASN A 284 -0.09 3.94 -18.74
C ASN A 284 1.02 3.04 -19.35
N PRO A 285 1.33 3.15 -20.67
CA PRO A 285 2.32 2.31 -21.32
C PRO A 285 3.73 2.46 -20.74
N TYR A 286 4.03 3.63 -20.17
CA TYR A 286 5.36 3.94 -19.65
C TYR A 286 5.65 3.33 -18.27
N LEU A 287 4.68 2.68 -17.64
CA LEU A 287 4.89 1.93 -16.40
C LEU A 287 5.48 0.54 -16.65
N GLU A 288 5.30 -0.01 -17.86
CA GLU A 288 5.76 -1.36 -18.26
C GLU A 288 5.44 -2.45 -17.22
N ASP A 289 4.28 -2.33 -16.56
CA ASP A 289 3.94 -3.16 -15.42
C ASP A 289 3.52 -4.57 -15.87
N VAL A 290 4.32 -5.59 -15.56
CA VAL A 290 4.10 -6.96 -16.03
C VAL A 290 3.00 -7.68 -15.25
N VAL A 291 2.14 -8.41 -15.96
CA VAL A 291 0.95 -9.04 -15.34
C VAL A 291 1.32 -10.02 -14.23
N GLN A 292 2.46 -10.72 -14.34
CA GLN A 292 2.93 -11.65 -13.32
C GLN A 292 3.23 -10.92 -12.01
N ARG A 293 3.97 -9.80 -12.08
CA ARG A 293 4.35 -8.99 -10.91
C ARG A 293 3.11 -8.45 -10.21
N VAL A 294 2.16 -7.93 -10.98
CA VAL A 294 0.90 -7.42 -10.45
C VAL A 294 0.01 -8.54 -9.92
N GLY A 295 0.09 -9.75 -10.49
CA GLY A 295 -0.67 -10.95 -10.10
C GLY A 295 -0.17 -11.66 -8.83
N ARG A 296 1.12 -11.50 -8.46
CA ARG A 296 1.77 -12.17 -7.32
C ARG A 296 0.99 -12.15 -6.00
N ALA A 297 1.27 -13.12 -5.13
CA ALA A 297 0.59 -13.28 -3.84
C ALA A 297 -0.94 -13.46 -3.97
N PRO A 298 -1.43 -14.43 -4.76
CA PRO A 298 -2.86 -14.64 -4.96
C PRO A 298 -3.60 -15.09 -3.70
N LEU A 299 -2.95 -15.81 -2.75
CA LEU A 299 -3.62 -16.24 -1.51
C LEU A 299 -4.03 -15.03 -0.67
N ARG A 300 -3.09 -14.10 -0.46
CA ARG A 300 -3.39 -12.86 0.25
C ARG A 300 -4.53 -12.10 -0.43
N LYS A 301 -4.50 -11.97 -1.75
CA LYS A 301 -5.50 -11.18 -2.52
C LYS A 301 -6.89 -11.81 -2.54
N LEU A 302 -6.99 -13.13 -2.39
CA LEU A 302 -8.24 -13.88 -2.30
C LEU A 302 -8.83 -13.92 -0.88
N SER A 303 -8.11 -13.46 0.15
CA SER A 303 -8.59 -13.49 1.53
C SER A 303 -9.77 -12.55 1.82
N ARG A 304 -10.50 -12.81 2.92
CA ARG A 304 -11.77 -12.14 3.31
C ARG A 304 -11.70 -10.62 3.35
N LYS A 305 -10.55 -10.07 3.73
CA LYS A 305 -10.36 -8.63 3.99
C LYS A 305 -9.67 -7.91 2.83
N GLU A 306 -9.54 -8.57 1.69
CA GLU A 306 -8.79 -8.07 0.54
C GLU A 306 -9.68 -7.76 -0.67
N ARG A 307 -9.03 -7.30 -1.73
CA ARG A 307 -9.61 -6.63 -2.91
C ARG A 307 -10.68 -7.38 -3.71
N PHE A 308 -10.92 -8.67 -3.48
CA PHE A 308 -11.97 -9.43 -4.19
C PHE A 308 -13.07 -9.91 -3.26
N ILE A 309 -12.73 -10.75 -2.28
CA ILE A 309 -13.73 -11.32 -1.37
C ILE A 309 -14.27 -10.26 -0.41
N GLY A 310 -13.46 -9.30 0.02
CA GLY A 310 -13.88 -8.17 0.85
C GLY A 310 -15.09 -7.42 0.29
N PRO A 311 -15.00 -6.81 -0.91
CA PRO A 311 -16.12 -6.09 -1.49
C PRO A 311 -17.25 -7.03 -1.92
N ALA A 312 -16.96 -8.21 -2.48
CA ALA A 312 -17.99 -9.16 -2.91
C ALA A 312 -18.87 -9.61 -1.74
N ALA A 313 -18.27 -9.84 -0.57
CA ALA A 313 -19.01 -10.31 0.57
C ALA A 313 -19.88 -9.20 1.17
N GLN A 314 -19.38 -7.98 1.24
CA GLN A 314 -20.17 -6.81 1.64
C GLN A 314 -21.35 -6.56 0.68
N LEU A 315 -21.16 -6.75 -0.62
CA LEU A 315 -22.22 -6.67 -1.62
C LEU A 315 -23.25 -7.80 -1.43
N ALA A 316 -22.80 -9.03 -1.23
CA ALA A 316 -23.68 -10.18 -1.01
C ALA A 316 -24.54 -10.04 0.27
N GLU A 317 -23.95 -9.51 1.36
CA GLU A 317 -24.67 -9.17 2.59
C GLU A 317 -25.78 -8.13 2.35
N ARG A 318 -25.65 -7.30 1.32
CA ARG A 318 -26.62 -6.28 0.88
C ARG A 318 -27.57 -6.77 -0.22
N GLY A 319 -27.47 -8.04 -0.62
CA GLY A 319 -28.27 -8.60 -1.73
C GLY A 319 -27.91 -8.03 -3.11
N GLN A 320 -26.73 -7.44 -3.26
CA GLN A 320 -26.25 -6.84 -4.50
C GLN A 320 -25.55 -7.88 -5.41
N GLN A 321 -25.40 -7.53 -6.69
CA GLN A 321 -24.70 -8.37 -7.68
C GLN A 321 -23.19 -8.43 -7.44
N VAL A 322 -22.60 -9.58 -7.75
CA VAL A 322 -21.17 -9.88 -7.56
C VAL A 322 -20.61 -10.73 -8.70
N ASP A 323 -21.31 -10.77 -9.84
CA ASP A 323 -21.01 -11.69 -10.94
C ASP A 323 -19.65 -11.39 -11.57
N ALA A 324 -19.31 -10.12 -11.77
CA ALA A 324 -18.03 -9.71 -12.33
C ALA A 324 -16.88 -9.97 -11.34
N LEU A 325 -17.09 -9.68 -10.04
CA LEU A 325 -16.15 -10.02 -8.98
C LEU A 325 -15.89 -11.53 -8.92
N MET A 326 -16.92 -12.37 -9.07
CA MET A 326 -16.75 -13.83 -9.13
C MET A 326 -15.99 -14.28 -10.38
N GLY A 327 -16.16 -13.59 -11.51
CA GLY A 327 -15.32 -13.76 -12.70
C GLY A 327 -13.85 -13.47 -12.41
N ALA A 328 -13.55 -12.36 -11.74
CA ALA A 328 -12.18 -12.01 -11.35
C ALA A 328 -11.57 -13.00 -10.34
N VAL A 329 -12.37 -13.50 -9.40
CA VAL A 329 -11.96 -14.58 -8.47
C VAL A 329 -11.63 -15.85 -9.24
N GLU A 330 -12.44 -16.23 -10.22
CA GLU A 330 -12.15 -17.41 -11.07
C GLU A 330 -10.81 -17.27 -11.81
N GLU A 331 -10.52 -16.10 -12.39
CA GLU A 331 -9.26 -15.85 -13.08
C GLU A 331 -8.06 -15.81 -12.11
N ALA A 332 -8.25 -15.30 -10.90
CA ALA A 332 -7.24 -15.33 -9.84
C ALA A 332 -6.93 -16.76 -9.39
N LEU A 333 -7.94 -17.63 -9.28
CA LEU A 333 -7.76 -19.05 -8.95
C LEU A 333 -6.97 -19.82 -10.01
N LYS A 334 -7.01 -19.37 -11.28
CA LYS A 334 -6.21 -19.94 -12.39
C LYS A 334 -4.74 -19.49 -12.38
N PHE A 335 -4.39 -18.47 -11.60
CA PHE A 335 -3.02 -17.96 -11.48
C PHE A 335 -2.16 -18.88 -10.61
N GLN A 336 -1.76 -20.02 -11.17
CA GLN A 336 -1.09 -21.11 -10.47
C GLN A 336 0.31 -21.38 -11.04
N ASN A 337 1.22 -21.85 -10.19
CA ASN A 337 2.58 -22.27 -10.56
C ASN A 337 3.36 -21.22 -11.37
N VAL A 338 3.20 -19.94 -11.02
CA VAL A 338 3.90 -18.84 -11.68
C VAL A 338 5.32 -18.75 -11.12
N PRO A 339 6.36 -18.72 -11.97
CA PRO A 339 7.75 -18.61 -11.50
C PRO A 339 7.95 -17.43 -10.53
N ASP A 340 8.75 -17.67 -9.49
CA ASP A 340 9.09 -16.69 -8.45
C ASP A 340 7.90 -16.15 -7.64
N ASP A 341 6.78 -16.89 -7.57
CA ASP A 341 5.64 -16.59 -6.70
C ASP A 341 5.21 -17.81 -5.87
N GLU A 342 5.77 -17.95 -4.66
CA GLU A 342 5.51 -19.06 -3.74
C GLU A 342 4.02 -19.25 -3.43
N GLU A 343 3.26 -18.16 -3.30
CA GLU A 343 1.82 -18.23 -3.04
C GLU A 343 1.02 -18.82 -4.22
N SER A 344 1.49 -18.67 -5.47
CA SER A 344 0.83 -19.30 -6.62
C SER A 344 1.05 -20.83 -6.68
N PHE A 345 2.18 -21.31 -6.15
CA PHE A 345 2.44 -22.75 -5.98
C PHE A 345 1.62 -23.32 -4.83
N GLU A 346 1.50 -22.61 -3.70
CA GLU A 346 0.63 -23.03 -2.60
C GLU A 346 -0.85 -22.98 -3.01
N LEU A 347 -1.28 -22.00 -3.83
CA LEU A 347 -2.62 -21.99 -4.42
C LEU A 347 -2.89 -23.25 -5.25
N HIS A 348 -1.94 -23.62 -6.12
CA HIS A 348 -2.03 -24.86 -6.90
C HIS A 348 -2.19 -26.08 -6.00
N LYS A 349 -1.37 -26.18 -4.95
CA LYS A 349 -1.43 -27.27 -3.98
C LYS A 349 -2.79 -27.34 -3.28
N ILE A 350 -3.29 -26.21 -2.78
CA ILE A 350 -4.59 -26.10 -2.13
C ILE A 350 -5.70 -26.60 -3.05
N LEU A 351 -5.71 -26.12 -4.30
CA LEU A 351 -6.73 -26.51 -5.28
C LEU A 351 -6.61 -27.97 -5.71
N LYS A 352 -5.42 -28.55 -5.69
CA LYS A 352 -5.21 -29.96 -6.06
C LYS A 352 -5.53 -30.95 -4.94
N GLU A 353 -5.17 -30.62 -3.71
CA GLU A 353 -5.19 -31.56 -2.59
C GLU A 353 -6.46 -31.49 -1.74
N LEU A 354 -7.10 -30.32 -1.63
CA LEU A 354 -8.27 -30.13 -0.77
C LEU A 354 -9.58 -30.34 -1.53
N SER A 355 -10.64 -30.67 -0.78
CA SER A 355 -12.00 -30.60 -1.31
C SER A 355 -12.34 -29.15 -1.71
N ALA A 356 -13.30 -28.96 -2.62
CA ALA A 356 -13.72 -27.61 -3.03
C ALA A 356 -14.19 -26.75 -1.85
N ALA A 357 -14.86 -27.37 -0.86
CA ALA A 357 -15.32 -26.69 0.35
C ALA A 357 -14.15 -26.25 1.23
N ASP A 358 -13.21 -27.15 1.52
CA ASP A 358 -12.04 -26.84 2.36
C ASP A 358 -11.12 -25.80 1.70
N ALA A 359 -10.93 -25.90 0.38
CA ALA A 359 -10.20 -24.91 -0.40
C ALA A 359 -10.90 -23.53 -0.36
N THR A 360 -12.22 -23.49 -0.49
CA THR A 360 -12.99 -22.24 -0.41
C THR A 360 -12.76 -21.55 0.94
N THR A 361 -12.92 -22.28 2.05
CA THR A 361 -12.71 -21.72 3.39
C THR A 361 -11.25 -21.31 3.59
N LYS A 362 -10.27 -22.17 3.25
CA LYS A 362 -8.84 -21.87 3.44
C LYS A 362 -8.36 -20.65 2.64
N LEU A 363 -8.88 -20.45 1.44
CA LEU A 363 -8.45 -19.35 0.55
C LEU A 363 -9.09 -18.01 0.92
N THR A 364 -10.32 -18.04 1.43
CA THR A 364 -11.16 -16.84 1.53
C THR A 364 -11.56 -16.46 2.93
N ASP A 365 -11.34 -17.33 3.93
CA ASP A 365 -11.84 -17.19 5.30
C ASP A 365 -13.36 -16.91 5.37
N LEU A 366 -14.13 -17.39 4.39
CA LEU A 366 -15.58 -17.33 4.40
C LEU A 366 -16.16 -18.51 5.20
N GLU A 367 -17.09 -18.19 6.09
CA GLU A 367 -17.94 -19.16 6.75
C GLU A 367 -18.94 -19.76 5.75
N ALA A 368 -19.29 -21.03 5.94
CA ALA A 368 -20.13 -21.78 5.00
C ALA A 368 -21.58 -21.26 4.90
N ASP A 369 -22.06 -20.56 5.93
CA ASP A 369 -23.38 -19.93 5.98
C ASP A 369 -23.41 -18.51 5.39
N HIS A 370 -22.25 -17.96 5.03
CA HIS A 370 -22.15 -16.63 4.45
C HIS A 370 -22.81 -16.58 3.06
N PRO A 371 -23.59 -15.53 2.72
CA PRO A 371 -24.35 -15.47 1.45
C PRO A 371 -23.49 -15.55 0.18
N LEU A 372 -22.23 -15.10 0.25
CA LEU A 372 -21.26 -15.21 -0.85
C LEU A 372 -20.69 -16.64 -1.03
N TYR A 373 -20.66 -17.46 0.04
CA TYR A 373 -19.93 -18.73 0.06
C TYR A 373 -20.32 -19.67 -1.09
N PRO A 374 -21.61 -19.90 -1.41
CA PRO A 374 -21.99 -20.79 -2.51
C PRO A 374 -21.43 -20.35 -3.88
N ARG A 375 -21.33 -19.04 -4.10
CA ARG A 375 -20.81 -18.47 -5.37
C ARG A 375 -19.31 -18.66 -5.50
N VAL A 376 -18.56 -18.55 -4.40
CA VAL A 376 -17.10 -18.80 -4.40
C VAL A 376 -16.83 -20.30 -4.54
N LEU A 377 -17.57 -21.14 -3.82
CA LEU A 377 -17.48 -22.60 -3.92
C LEU A 377 -17.69 -23.09 -5.37
N GLU A 378 -18.65 -22.50 -6.08
CA GLU A 378 -18.88 -22.76 -7.50
C GLU A 378 -17.61 -22.48 -8.34
N ARG A 379 -16.95 -21.32 -8.14
CA ARG A 379 -15.72 -20.96 -8.87
C ARG A 379 -14.57 -21.90 -8.55
N VAL A 380 -14.38 -22.23 -7.27
CA VAL A 380 -13.35 -23.18 -6.83
C VAL A 380 -13.58 -24.55 -7.47
N THR A 381 -14.80 -25.06 -7.40
CA THR A 381 -15.18 -26.36 -7.99
C THR A 381 -14.91 -26.38 -9.50
N LYS A 382 -15.26 -25.30 -10.20
CA LYS A 382 -15.03 -25.17 -11.63
C LYS A 382 -13.55 -25.25 -11.97
N VAL A 383 -12.71 -24.45 -11.32
CA VAL A 383 -11.26 -24.41 -11.58
C VAL A 383 -10.62 -25.77 -11.25
N GLN A 384 -11.01 -26.42 -10.15
CA GLN A 384 -10.54 -27.77 -9.82
C GLN A 384 -10.88 -28.81 -10.89
N ASN A 385 -12.01 -28.67 -11.57
CA ASN A 385 -12.42 -29.60 -12.64
C ASN A 385 -11.73 -29.31 -13.98
N GLU A 386 -11.25 -28.09 -14.22
CA GLU A 386 -10.46 -27.72 -15.40
C GLU A 386 -8.99 -28.17 -15.30
N THR A 387 -8.51 -28.42 -14.07
CA THR A 387 -7.11 -28.79 -13.77
C THR A 387 -6.90 -30.29 -13.47
N LYS A 388 -7.99 -31.06 -13.39
CA LYS A 388 -7.96 -32.53 -13.37
C LYS A 388 -7.84 -33.07 -14.79
#